data_AF-A0A7R9MSP9-F1
#
_entry.id   AF-A0A7R9MSP9-F1
#
_cell.length_a   1.000
_cell.length_b   1.000
_cell.length_c   1.000
_cell.angle_alpha   90.00
_cell.angle_beta   90.00
_cell.angle_gamma   90.00
#
_symmetry.space_group_name_H-M   'P 1'
#
loop_
_entity.id
_entity.type
_entity.pdbx_description
1 polymer ?
#
loop_
_entity_poly.entity_id
_entity_poly.type
_entity_poly.pdbx_seq_one_letter_code
_entity_poly.pdbx_strand_id
1 'polypeptide(L)'
;MVSTSIILIAVLIVSGEGHLRDHAKQKYIGSSFRTDALSDQKYLEIQGQEFNCVSCADIIWGVLEPVRGQYNWGPVDKVIAYAEQHNMKIRGSVLIWHEQLPEWIAGLEGKKAELEQVMKDHINTVVGRFKGID
;
A
#
# COMPACT_ATOMS: atom_id res chain seq x y z
N MET A 1 -45.66 -52.22 -3.99
CA MET A 1 -44.19 -52.06 -3.87
C MET A 1 -43.87 -50.64 -4.33
N VAL A 2 -43.74 -49.70 -3.38
CA VAL A 2 -43.62 -48.25 -3.69
C VAL A 2 -42.14 -47.95 -3.94
N SER A 3 -41.80 -47.54 -5.16
CA SER A 3 -40.44 -47.22 -5.57
C SER A 3 -40.12 -45.77 -5.20
N THR A 4 -39.42 -45.57 -4.09
CA THR A 4 -38.96 -44.25 -3.65
C THR A 4 -37.75 -43.84 -4.49
N SER A 5 -37.92 -42.83 -5.35
CA SER A 5 -36.81 -42.22 -6.08
C SER A 5 -36.09 -41.22 -5.17
N ILE A 6 -34.80 -41.43 -4.93
CA ILE A 6 -33.94 -40.48 -4.22
C ILE A 6 -33.47 -39.45 -5.24
N ILE A 7 -33.88 -38.18 -5.07
CA ILE A 7 -33.33 -37.05 -5.83
C ILE A 7 -32.06 -36.60 -5.13
N LEU A 8 -30.90 -36.82 -5.77
CA LEU A 8 -29.62 -36.30 -5.33
C LEU A 8 -29.52 -34.83 -5.74
N ILE A 9 -29.70 -33.90 -4.80
CA ILE A 9 -29.40 -32.49 -5.03
C ILE A 9 -27.89 -32.31 -4.91
N ALA A 10 -27.20 -32.17 -6.04
CA ALA A 10 -25.82 -31.72 -6.05
C ALA A 10 -25.80 -30.25 -5.63
N VAL A 11 -25.39 -29.98 -4.39
CA VAL A 11 -25.03 -28.62 -3.98
C VAL A 11 -23.70 -28.30 -4.66
N LEU A 12 -23.76 -27.54 -5.76
CA LEU A 12 -22.56 -26.96 -6.34
C LEU A 12 -22.08 -25.87 -5.39
N ILE A 13 -21.14 -26.22 -4.50
CA ILE A 13 -20.32 -25.22 -3.82
C ILE A 13 -19.39 -24.66 -4.89
N VAL A 14 -19.73 -23.51 -5.44
CA VAL A 14 -18.76 -22.71 -6.21
C VAL A 14 -17.81 -22.09 -5.20
N SER A 15 -16.78 -22.83 -4.80
CA SER A 15 -15.58 -22.23 -4.26
C SER A 15 -14.82 -21.63 -5.43
N GLY A 16 -14.54 -20.33 -5.41
CA GLY A 16 -13.55 -19.77 -6.32
C GLY A 16 -12.21 -20.42 -6.00
N GLU A 17 -11.67 -21.23 -6.92
CA GLU A 17 -10.31 -21.75 -6.78
C GLU A 17 -9.30 -20.61 -7.01
N GLY A 18 -8.19 -20.63 -6.27
CA GLY A 18 -7.12 -19.64 -6.38
C GLY A 18 -7.30 -18.39 -5.53
N HIS A 19 -6.27 -17.55 -5.53
CA HIS A 19 -6.23 -16.30 -4.78
C HIS A 19 -6.82 -15.14 -5.60
N LEU A 20 -7.21 -14.06 -4.94
CA LEU A 20 -7.77 -12.87 -5.57
C LEU A 20 -6.88 -12.31 -6.69
N ARG A 21 -5.55 -12.35 -6.52
CA ARG A 21 -4.56 -11.95 -7.55
C ARG A 21 -4.63 -12.78 -8.82
N ASP A 22 -4.99 -14.07 -8.73
CA ASP A 22 -5.04 -14.97 -9.87
C ASP A 22 -6.19 -14.61 -10.81
N HIS A 23 -7.24 -14.01 -10.25
CA HIS A 23 -8.42 -13.55 -10.99
C HIS A 23 -8.28 -12.14 -11.55
N ALA A 24 -7.23 -11.39 -11.16
CA ALA A 24 -7.02 -10.01 -11.58
C ALA A 24 -6.58 -9.87 -13.05
N LYS A 25 -6.16 -10.97 -13.70
CA LYS A 25 -5.71 -11.02 -15.10
C LYS A 25 -4.63 -9.94 -15.37
N GLN A 26 -4.87 -9.02 -16.31
CA GLN A 26 -3.96 -7.93 -16.67
C GLN A 26 -4.10 -6.68 -15.78
N LYS A 27 -4.83 -6.78 -14.66
CA LYS A 27 -5.02 -5.68 -13.71
C LYS A 27 -4.30 -5.99 -12.40
N TYR A 28 -4.08 -4.93 -11.63
CA TYR A 28 -3.63 -5.06 -10.25
C TYR A 28 -4.83 -5.15 -9.32
N ILE A 29 -4.74 -6.05 -8.35
CA ILE A 29 -5.58 -6.08 -7.16
C ILE A 29 -4.68 -5.86 -5.95
N GLY A 30 -4.94 -4.78 -5.24
CA GLY A 30 -4.07 -4.33 -4.17
C GLY A 30 -4.79 -3.95 -2.91
N SER A 31 -4.01 -3.74 -1.87
CA SER A 31 -4.48 -3.34 -0.55
C SER A 31 -3.52 -2.34 0.07
N SER A 32 -4.03 -1.55 1.02
CA SER A 32 -3.18 -0.67 1.82
C SER A 32 -2.35 -1.51 2.77
N PHE A 33 -1.03 -1.32 2.71
CA PHE A 33 -0.13 -1.98 3.63
C PHE A 33 -0.19 -1.29 4.99
N ARG A 34 -0.13 -2.08 6.07
CA ARG A 34 -0.20 -1.63 7.45
C ARG A 34 1.13 -1.88 8.14
N THR A 35 1.92 -0.82 8.33
CA THR A 35 3.23 -0.94 8.99
C THR A 35 3.12 -1.26 10.48
N ASP A 36 1.94 -1.05 11.09
CA ASP A 36 1.62 -1.41 12.48
C ASP A 36 1.27 -2.89 12.68
N ALA A 37 1.02 -3.65 11.60
CA ALA A 37 0.58 -5.05 11.64
C ALA A 37 1.68 -6.06 11.26
N LEU A 38 2.95 -5.66 11.29
CA LEU A 38 4.07 -6.52 10.86
C LEU A 38 4.33 -7.75 11.75
N SER A 39 3.76 -7.80 12.96
CA SER A 39 3.81 -8.98 13.83
C SER A 39 2.63 -9.93 13.64
N ASP A 40 1.59 -9.52 12.88
CA ASP A 40 0.44 -10.35 12.59
C ASP A 40 0.75 -11.24 11.38
N GLN A 41 1.14 -12.49 11.66
CA GLN A 41 1.47 -13.46 10.61
C GLN A 41 0.29 -13.74 9.69
N LYS A 42 -0.94 -13.77 10.22
CA LYS A 42 -2.12 -14.05 9.41
C LYS A 42 -2.41 -12.90 8.45
N TYR A 43 -2.22 -11.66 8.91
CA TYR A 43 -2.26 -10.48 8.04
C TYR A 43 -1.25 -10.59 6.91
N LEU A 44 0.03 -10.87 7.22
CA LEU A 44 1.08 -10.99 6.22
C LEU A 44 0.88 -12.17 5.26
N GLU A 45 0.31 -13.29 5.73
CA GLU A 45 -0.05 -14.43 4.89
C GLU A 45 -1.15 -14.05 3.89
N ILE A 46 -2.27 -13.49 4.36
CA ILE A 46 -3.38 -13.07 3.50
C ILE A 46 -2.89 -12.01 2.50
N GLN A 47 -2.11 -11.04 2.98
CA GLN A 47 -1.54 -9.99 2.15
C GLN A 47 -0.71 -10.61 1.00
N GLY A 48 0.16 -11.55 1.37
CA GLY A 48 1.12 -12.25 0.51
C GLY A 48 0.51 -13.30 -0.41
N GLN A 49 -0.72 -13.73 -0.12
CA GLN A 49 -1.50 -14.68 -0.92
C GLN A 49 -2.51 -13.99 -1.83
N GLU A 50 -3.14 -12.90 -1.40
CA GLU A 50 -4.32 -12.35 -2.11
C GLU A 50 -4.00 -11.18 -3.06
N PHE A 51 -2.97 -10.37 -2.81
CA PHE A 51 -2.74 -9.12 -3.55
C PHE A 51 -1.45 -9.07 -4.38
N ASN A 52 -1.49 -8.48 -5.58
CA ASN A 52 -0.30 -8.28 -6.43
C ASN A 52 0.16 -6.81 -6.48
N CYS A 53 -0.40 -5.96 -5.62
CA CYS A 53 -0.03 -4.55 -5.51
C CYS A 53 -0.27 -4.05 -4.08
N VAL A 54 0.60 -3.18 -3.57
CA VAL A 54 0.46 -2.58 -2.23
C VAL A 54 0.60 -1.07 -2.30
N SER A 55 -0.13 -0.37 -1.43
CA SER A 55 0.05 1.08 -1.24
C SER A 55 0.52 1.42 0.16
N CYS A 56 1.37 2.43 0.27
CA CYS A 56 1.91 2.96 1.54
C CYS A 56 1.02 4.09 2.11
N ALA A 57 -0.29 3.87 2.29
CA ALA A 57 -1.22 4.97 2.58
C ALA A 57 -1.03 5.63 3.96
N ASP A 58 -0.38 4.93 4.90
CA ASP A 58 0.02 5.44 6.20
C ASP A 58 1.30 6.28 6.17
N ILE A 59 2.06 6.22 5.06
CA ILE A 59 3.34 6.93 4.90
C ILE A 59 3.14 8.12 3.98
N ILE A 60 2.70 9.20 4.60
CA ILE A 60 2.48 10.54 4.02
C ILE A 60 3.58 11.52 4.49
N TRP A 61 3.59 12.74 3.95
CA TRP A 61 4.67 13.71 4.22
C TRP A 61 4.94 13.93 5.73
N GLY A 62 3.90 14.11 6.57
CA GLY A 62 4.09 14.31 8.01
C GLY A 62 4.79 13.14 8.73
N VAL A 63 4.55 11.90 8.28
CA VAL A 63 5.19 10.69 8.82
C VAL A 63 6.60 10.50 8.25
N LEU A 64 6.75 10.83 6.97
CA LEU A 64 7.97 10.61 6.21
C LEU A 64 9.06 11.64 6.53
N GLU A 65 8.70 12.89 6.81
CA GLU A 65 9.62 13.99 7.11
C GLU A 65 9.12 14.81 8.33
N PRO A 66 9.10 14.20 9.54
CA PRO A 66 8.56 14.86 10.74
C PRO A 66 9.36 16.10 11.14
N VAL A 67 10.64 16.14 10.82
CA VAL A 67 11.52 17.30 11.00
C VAL A 67 12.09 17.67 9.63
N ARG A 68 12.06 18.96 9.27
CA ARG A 68 12.53 19.45 7.96
C ARG A 68 13.94 18.93 7.66
N GLY A 69 14.09 18.23 6.54
CA GLY A 69 15.33 17.62 6.07
C GLY A 69 15.69 16.28 6.73
N GLN A 70 14.92 15.79 7.70
CA GLN A 70 15.17 14.51 8.39
C GLN A 70 14.06 13.52 8.06
N TYR A 71 14.36 12.61 7.14
CA TYR A 71 13.42 11.63 6.64
C TYR A 71 13.44 10.34 7.44
N ASN A 72 12.25 9.83 7.77
CA ASN A 72 12.03 8.53 8.37
C ASN A 72 11.67 7.49 7.29
N TRP A 73 12.68 6.88 6.67
CA TRP A 73 12.50 5.90 5.59
C TRP A 73 12.12 4.49 6.09
N GLY A 74 12.35 4.19 7.37
CA GLY A 74 12.21 2.84 7.90
C GLY A 74 10.84 2.18 7.64
N PRO A 75 9.71 2.88 7.83
CA PRO A 75 8.39 2.33 7.52
C PRO A 75 8.22 1.97 6.04
N VAL A 76 8.57 2.87 5.11
CA VAL A 76 8.39 2.63 3.66
C VAL A 76 9.36 1.59 3.12
N ASP A 77 10.59 1.55 3.63
CA ASP A 77 11.57 0.53 3.25
C ASP A 77 11.07 -0.89 3.61
N LYS A 78 10.32 -1.05 4.70
CA LYS A 78 9.69 -2.33 5.07
C LYS A 78 8.56 -2.72 4.11
N VAL A 79 7.76 -1.76 3.64
CA VAL A 79 6.71 -2.02 2.65
C VAL A 79 7.33 -2.45 1.32
N ILE A 80 8.38 -1.76 0.88
CA ILE A 80 9.11 -2.10 -0.35
C ILE A 80 9.69 -3.51 -0.24
N ALA A 81 10.41 -3.81 0.83
CA ALA A 81 11.02 -5.13 1.02
C ALA A 81 9.97 -6.25 1.00
N TYR A 82 8.81 -6.03 1.62
CA TYR A 82 7.71 -6.98 1.58
C TYR A 82 7.14 -7.13 0.16
N ALA A 83 6.93 -6.02 -0.56
CA ALA A 83 6.42 -6.05 -1.92
C ALA A 83 7.36 -6.80 -2.86
N GLU A 84 8.67 -6.54 -2.79
CA GLU A 84 9.70 -7.23 -3.56
C GLU A 84 9.70 -8.73 -3.28
N GLN A 85 9.66 -9.12 -1.99
CA GLN A 85 9.61 -10.53 -1.59
C GLN A 85 8.40 -11.27 -2.16
N HIS A 86 7.27 -10.57 -2.33
CA HIS A 86 6.01 -11.15 -2.80
C HIS A 86 5.68 -10.84 -4.26
N ASN A 87 6.63 -10.30 -5.04
CA ASN A 87 6.45 -9.88 -6.43
C ASN A 87 5.23 -8.96 -6.64
N MET A 88 5.04 -8.01 -5.71
CA MET A 88 3.96 -7.04 -5.73
C MET A 88 4.43 -5.71 -6.31
N LYS A 89 3.56 -5.06 -7.07
CA LYS A 89 3.75 -3.66 -7.46
C LYS A 89 3.56 -2.72 -6.28
N ILE A 90 4.23 -1.58 -6.33
CA ILE A 90 4.11 -0.55 -5.30
C ILE A 90 3.39 0.67 -5.86
N ARG A 91 2.35 1.10 -5.17
CA ARG A 91 1.69 2.37 -5.41
C ARG A 91 2.09 3.36 -4.33
N GLY A 92 2.88 4.36 -4.70
CA GLY A 92 3.15 5.50 -3.83
C GLY A 92 1.84 6.19 -3.42
N SER A 93 1.65 6.33 -2.12
CA SER A 93 0.57 7.14 -1.53
C SER A 93 1.19 8.38 -0.90
N VAL A 94 0.41 9.45 -0.92
CA VAL A 94 0.72 10.63 -1.74
C VAL A 94 1.90 11.51 -1.26
N LEU A 95 2.52 12.22 -2.20
CA LEU A 95 3.62 13.17 -1.94
C LEU A 95 3.17 14.45 -1.22
N ILE A 96 2.04 15.01 -1.63
CA ILE A 96 1.49 16.24 -1.05
C ILE A 96 0.00 16.05 -0.83
N TRP A 97 -0.43 16.22 0.41
CA TRP A 97 -1.83 16.20 0.79
C TRP A 97 -2.11 17.36 1.74
N HIS A 98 -3.32 17.93 1.69
CA HIS A 98 -3.67 19.07 2.54
C HIS A 98 -3.92 18.63 3.99
N GLU A 99 -4.16 17.35 4.23
CA GLU A 99 -4.22 16.75 5.55
C GLU A 99 -2.85 16.17 5.93
N GLN A 100 -2.58 16.16 7.24
CA GLN A 100 -1.42 15.48 7.83
C GLN A 100 -0.05 15.92 7.24
N LEU A 101 0.08 17.22 6.95
CA LEU A 101 1.37 17.85 6.64
C LEU A 101 2.29 17.82 7.87
N PRO A 102 3.63 17.84 7.67
CA PRO A 102 4.56 18.05 8.77
C PRO A 102 4.26 19.34 9.53
N GLU A 103 4.37 19.33 10.87
CA GLU A 103 4.06 20.50 11.71
C GLU A 103 4.88 21.74 11.32
N TRP A 104 6.13 21.55 10.89
CA TRP A 104 7.02 22.63 10.50
C TRP A 104 6.57 23.40 9.24
N ILE A 105 5.64 22.84 8.45
CA ILE A 105 5.04 23.56 7.29
C ILE A 105 4.23 24.77 7.76
N ALA A 106 3.61 24.72 8.95
CA ALA A 106 2.85 25.85 9.49
C ALA A 106 3.71 27.12 9.64
N GLY A 107 5.01 26.97 9.92
CA GLY A 107 5.97 28.07 9.99
C GLY A 107 6.28 28.75 8.64
N LEU A 108 5.73 28.22 7.54
CA LEU A 108 5.86 28.74 6.18
C LEU A 108 4.62 29.48 5.68
N GLU A 109 3.59 29.67 6.53
CA GLU A 109 2.39 30.42 6.16
C GLU A 109 2.75 31.82 5.64
N GLY A 110 2.13 32.21 4.53
CA GLY A 110 2.41 33.48 3.83
C GLY A 110 3.73 33.51 3.02
N LYS A 111 4.60 32.49 3.12
CA LYS A 111 5.89 32.44 2.41
C LYS A 111 5.81 31.61 1.14
N LYS A 112 5.04 32.10 0.16
CA LYS A 112 4.74 31.37 -1.09
C LYS A 112 5.98 30.76 -1.79
N ALA A 113 7.03 31.55 -1.98
CA ALA A 113 8.24 31.10 -2.68
C ALA A 113 8.98 30.00 -1.90
N GLU A 114 9.04 30.11 -0.57
CA GLU A 114 9.68 29.10 0.27
C GLU A 114 8.85 27.80 0.29
N LEU A 115 7.52 27.91 0.41
CA LEU A 115 6.63 26.75 0.35
C LEU A 115 6.74 26.01 -0.99
N GLU A 116 6.79 26.74 -2.11
CA GLU A 116 6.97 26.15 -3.44
C GLU A 116 8.30 25.40 -3.56
N GLN A 117 9.39 25.99 -3.05
CA GLN A 117 10.70 25.35 -3.06
C GLN A 117 10.70 24.06 -2.22
N VAL A 118 10.14 24.12 -1.01
CA VAL A 118 10.05 22.96 -0.12
C VAL A 118 9.24 21.82 -0.73
N MET A 119 8.10 22.12 -1.38
CA MET A 119 7.31 21.11 -2.08
C MET A 119 8.10 20.44 -3.20
N LYS A 120 8.85 21.22 -3.99
CA LYS A 120 9.71 20.70 -5.06
C LYS A 120 10.82 19.81 -4.50
N ASP A 121 11.48 20.26 -3.43
CA ASP A 121 12.56 19.51 -2.79
C ASP A 121 12.05 18.17 -2.22
N HIS A 122 10.88 18.18 -1.59
CA HIS A 122 10.22 16.97 -1.09
C HIS A 122 9.91 15.99 -2.22
N ILE A 123 9.22 16.45 -3.28
CA ILE A 123 8.90 15.62 -4.44
C ILE A 123 10.16 15.01 -5.05
N ASN A 124 11.19 15.82 -5.29
CA ASN A 124 12.45 15.37 -5.90
C ASN A 124 13.19 14.36 -5.01
N THR A 125 13.20 14.58 -3.70
CA THR A 125 13.85 13.68 -2.74
C THR A 125 13.15 12.32 -2.71
N VAL A 126 11.82 12.30 -2.56
CA VAL A 126 11.05 11.07 -2.45
C VAL A 126 11.03 10.29 -3.76
N VAL A 127 10.68 10.94 -4.88
CA VAL A 127 10.66 10.29 -6.20
C VAL A 127 12.06 9.88 -6.64
N GLY A 128 13.07 10.69 -6.33
CA GLY A 128 14.47 10.38 -6.62
C GLY A 128 14.96 9.13 -5.90
N ARG A 129 14.61 8.98 -4.61
CA ARG A 129 14.97 7.79 -3.82
C ARG A 129 14.37 6.51 -4.38
N PHE A 130 13.10 6.53 -4.78
CA PHE A 130 12.37 5.33 -5.21
C PHE A 130 12.39 5.11 -6.73
N LYS A 131 13.21 5.87 -7.46
CA LYS A 131 13.39 5.68 -8.89
C LYS A 131 13.96 4.29 -9.19
N GLY A 132 13.24 3.54 -10.02
CA GLY A 132 13.68 2.22 -10.50
C GLY A 132 13.18 1.06 -9.65
N ILE A 133 12.40 1.32 -8.60
CA ILE A 133 11.62 0.29 -7.90
C ILE A 133 10.37 0.00 -8.76
N ASP A 134 10.10 -1.28 -8.99
CA ASP A 134 9.05 -1.77 -9.90
C ASP A 134 8.01 -2.65 -9.18
#